data_AF-A0A963RWN8-F1
#
_entry.id   AF-A0A963RWN8-F1
#
_cell.length_a   1.000
_cell.length_b   1.000
_cell.length_c   1.000
_cell.angle_alpha   90.00
_cell.angle_beta   90.00
_cell.angle_gamma   90.00
#
_symmetry.space_group_name_H-M   'P 1'
#
loop_
_entity.id
_entity.type
_entity.pdbx_description
1 polymer ?
#
loop_
_entity_poly.entity_id
_entity_poly.type
_entity_poly.pdbx_seq_one_letter_code
_entity_poly.pdbx_strand_id
1 'polypeptide(L)'
;MAKPKPDLPAAEAILALADDQGRLGVRVTPGARLEALEIAGGKLLAKVRAKPEDGKANAAVLALIARALGVATSRLSLLRGATSREKQVKLEI
;
A
#
# COMPACT_ATOMS: atom_id res chain seq x y z
N MET A 1 -10.94 11.27 -18.95
CA MET A 1 -10.56 12.00 -17.71
C MET A 1 -9.38 11.27 -17.06
N ALA A 2 -8.17 11.82 -17.10
CA ALA A 2 -7.01 11.20 -16.45
C ALA A 2 -7.21 11.28 -14.93
N LYS A 3 -7.24 10.12 -14.25
CA LYS A 3 -7.21 10.09 -12.78
C LYS A 3 -5.95 10.85 -12.34
N PRO A 4 -6.02 11.76 -11.35
CA PRO A 4 -4.85 12.45 -10.84
C PRO A 4 -3.77 11.41 -10.48
N LYS A 5 -2.52 11.68 -10.88
CA LYS A 5 -1.41 10.80 -10.50
C LYS A 5 -1.37 10.75 -8.97
N PRO A 6 -1.43 9.57 -8.34
CA PRO A 6 -1.22 9.48 -6.91
C PRO A 6 0.20 9.99 -6.60
N ASP A 7 0.33 10.67 -5.46
CA ASP A 7 1.63 11.03 -4.92
C ASP A 7 2.26 9.74 -4.37
N LEU A 8 3.39 9.33 -4.93
CA LEU A 8 4.05 8.05 -4.62
C LEU A 8 5.53 8.32 -4.32
N PRO A 9 6.08 7.77 -3.22
CA PRO A 9 7.50 7.85 -2.94
C PRO A 9 8.29 6.94 -3.89
N ALA A 10 9.61 7.12 -3.94
CA ALA A 10 10.49 6.27 -4.72
C ALA A 10 10.36 4.80 -4.31
N ALA A 11 10.38 3.88 -5.29
CA ALA A 11 10.27 2.44 -5.03
C ALA A 11 11.34 1.97 -4.05
N GLU A 12 12.59 2.40 -4.22
CA GLU A 12 13.71 2.06 -3.34
C GLU A 12 13.45 2.43 -1.87
N ALA A 13 12.81 3.58 -1.62
CA ALA A 13 12.46 4.01 -0.28
C ALA A 13 11.36 3.13 0.35
N ILE A 14 10.42 2.61 -0.46
CA ILE A 14 9.41 1.65 0.00
C ILE A 14 10.08 0.31 0.33
N LEU A 15 11.01 -0.14 -0.51
CA LEU A 15 11.73 -1.40 -0.31
C LEU A 15 12.63 -1.35 0.92
N ALA A 16 13.24 -0.20 1.21
CA ALA A 16 14.04 0.00 2.42
C ALA A 16 13.23 -0.14 3.73
N LEU A 17 11.90 -0.07 3.68
CA LEU A 17 11.03 -0.31 4.84
C LEU A 17 10.62 -1.78 5.00
N ALA A 18 10.86 -2.62 3.99
CA ALA A 18 10.61 -4.05 4.09
C ALA A 18 11.72 -4.71 4.92
N ASP A 19 11.35 -5.70 5.72
CA ASP A 19 12.34 -6.50 6.44
C ASP A 19 13.06 -7.51 5.52
N ASP A 20 14.03 -8.25 6.08
CA ASP A 20 14.79 -9.30 5.38
C ASP A 20 13.89 -10.37 4.74
N GLN A 21 12.69 -10.58 5.29
CA GLN A 21 11.69 -11.47 4.72
C GLN A 21 10.74 -10.76 3.75
N GLY A 22 11.06 -9.56 3.26
CA GLY A 22 10.23 -8.80 2.33
C GLY A 22 8.86 -8.43 2.89
N ARG A 23 8.70 -8.31 4.22
CA ARG A 23 7.44 -7.92 4.84
C ARG A 23 7.44 -6.41 5.08
N LEU A 24 6.45 -5.75 4.52
CA LEU A 24 6.25 -4.31 4.60
C LEU A 24 5.09 -3.98 5.54
N GLY A 25 5.35 -3.14 6.53
CA GLY A 25 4.33 -2.57 7.41
C GLY A 25 3.63 -1.38 6.74
N VAL A 26 2.30 -1.46 6.64
CA VAL A 26 1.49 -0.44 5.96
C VAL A 26 0.34 0.03 6.85
N ARG A 27 0.22 1.33 7.08
CA ARG A 27 -0.93 1.95 7.74
C ARG A 27 -1.89 2.51 6.71
N VAL A 28 -3.13 2.05 6.74
CA VAL A 28 -4.15 2.36 5.74
C VAL A 28 -5.14 3.40 6.25
N THR A 29 -5.40 4.39 5.42
CA THR A 29 -6.45 5.40 5.58
C THR A 29 -7.48 5.21 4.47
N PRO A 30 -8.55 4.42 4.72
CA PRO A 30 -9.61 4.21 3.74
C PRO A 30 -10.55 5.42 3.67
N GLY A 31 -11.30 5.54 2.57
CA GLY A 31 -12.24 6.65 2.35
C GLY A 31 -11.57 8.03 2.19
N ALA A 32 -10.28 8.06 1.84
CA ALA A 32 -9.56 9.31 1.62
C ALA A 32 -10.09 10.04 0.37
N ARG A 33 -10.00 11.38 0.34
CA ARG A 33 -10.41 12.19 -0.83
C ARG A 33 -9.56 11.87 -2.08
N LEU A 34 -8.34 11.40 -1.88
CA LEU A 34 -7.33 11.15 -2.91
C LEU A 34 -6.48 9.93 -2.54
N GLU A 35 -5.86 9.33 -3.54
CA GLU A 35 -4.95 8.19 -3.40
C GLU A 35 -3.52 8.71 -3.26
N ALA A 36 -2.79 8.25 -2.26
CA ALA A 36 -1.40 8.63 -2.02
C ALA A 36 -0.67 7.60 -1.16
N LEU A 37 0.64 7.50 -1.35
CA LEU A 37 1.56 6.79 -0.47
C LEU A 37 2.52 7.79 0.16
N GLU A 38 2.82 7.61 1.44
CA GLU A 38 3.73 8.49 2.18
C GLU A 38 4.55 7.65 3.15
N ILE A 39 5.80 8.02 3.37
CA ILE A 39 6.65 7.35 4.36
C ILE A 39 6.76 8.26 5.58
N ALA A 40 6.32 7.78 6.73
CA ALA A 40 6.41 8.53 7.98
C ALA A 40 6.70 7.59 9.16
N GLY A 41 7.65 7.98 10.01
CA GLY A 41 8.00 7.22 11.22
C GLY A 41 8.41 5.76 10.93
N GLY A 42 9.08 5.50 9.81
CA GLY A 42 9.51 4.16 9.41
C GLY A 42 8.38 3.22 8.98
N LYS A 43 7.20 3.76 8.64
CA LYS A 43 6.06 2.99 8.11
C LYS A 43 5.58 3.60 6.80
N LEU A 44 5.01 2.76 5.94
CA LEU A 44 4.31 3.22 4.74
C LEU A 44 2.85 3.57 5.09
N LEU A 45 2.43 4.78 4.78
CA LEU A 45 1.06 5.25 4.94
C LEU A 45 0.37 5.20 3.58
N ALA A 46 -0.70 4.43 3.48
CA ALA A 46 -1.50 4.30 2.27
C ALA A 46 -2.86 4.97 2.43
N LYS A 47 -3.11 6.04 1.67
CA LYS A 47 -4.41 6.70 1.56
C LYS A 47 -5.11 6.14 0.35
N VAL A 48 -6.30 5.56 0.55
CA VAL A 48 -7.12 4.99 -0.54
C VAL A 48 -8.52 5.53 -0.51
N ARG A 49 -9.09 5.77 -1.69
CA ARG A 49 -10.49 6.19 -1.84
C ARG A 49 -11.49 5.11 -1.48
N ALA A 50 -11.08 3.84 -1.61
CA ALA A 50 -11.91 2.70 -1.27
C ALA A 50 -12.35 2.78 0.19
N LYS A 51 -13.65 2.60 0.42
CA LYS A 51 -14.22 2.45 1.76
C LYS A 51 -13.74 1.14 2.39
N PRO A 52 -13.72 1.04 3.73
CA PRO A 52 -13.34 -0.18 4.44
C PRO A 52 -14.45 -1.25 4.41
N GLU A 53 -15.03 -1.49 3.22
CA GLU A 53 -16.13 -2.43 3.00
C GLU A 53 -15.63 -3.58 2.11
N ASP A 54 -15.98 -4.82 2.45
CA ASP A 54 -15.79 -6.02 1.63
C ASP A 54 -14.39 -6.17 1.00
N GLY A 55 -13.32 -5.88 1.76
CA GLY A 55 -11.94 -6.05 1.27
C GLY A 55 -11.52 -5.11 0.14
N LYS A 56 -12.37 -4.18 -0.30
CA LYS A 56 -12.05 -3.20 -1.37
C LYS A 56 -10.85 -2.32 -0.98
N ALA A 57 -10.75 -1.95 0.29
CA ALA A 57 -9.58 -1.26 0.82
C ALA A 57 -8.30 -2.11 0.79
N ASN A 58 -8.39 -3.44 0.84
CA ASN A 58 -7.21 -4.31 0.75
C ASN A 58 -6.70 -4.33 -0.69
N ALA A 59 -7.58 -4.59 -1.65
CA ALA A 59 -7.26 -4.58 -3.07
C ALA A 59 -6.72 -3.22 -3.53
N ALA A 60 -7.34 -2.11 -3.10
CA ALA A 60 -6.89 -0.76 -3.45
C ALA A 60 -5.49 -0.46 -2.91
N VAL A 61 -5.16 -0.90 -1.70
CA VAL A 61 -3.82 -0.70 -1.12
C VAL A 61 -2.77 -1.51 -1.88
N LEU A 62 -3.05 -2.78 -2.17
CA LEU A 62 -2.13 -3.62 -2.96
C LEU A 62 -1.90 -3.03 -4.36
N ALA A 63 -2.96 -2.57 -5.02
CA ALA A 63 -2.87 -1.90 -6.32
C ALA A 63 -2.03 -0.61 -6.25
N LEU A 64 -2.18 0.18 -5.19
CA LEU A 64 -1.44 1.42 -5.02
C LEU A 64 0.06 1.16 -4.78
N ILE A 65 0.40 0.18 -3.93
CA ILE A 65 1.79 -0.24 -3.67
C ILE A 65 2.41 -0.81 -4.94
N ALA A 66 1.70 -1.68 -5.66
CA ALA A 66 2.17 -2.28 -6.92
C ALA A 66 2.54 -1.20 -7.95
N ARG A 67 1.71 -0.15 -8.08
CA ARG A 67 1.99 0.98 -8.97
C ARG A 67 3.22 1.79 -8.55
N ALA A 68 3.47 1.93 -7.25
CA ALA A 68 4.63 2.64 -6.74
C ALA A 68 5.94 1.85 -6.94
N LEU A 69 5.86 0.53 -6.82
CA LEU A 69 6.99 -0.38 -7.03
C LEU A 69 7.20 -0.73 -8.52
N GLY A 70 6.23 -0.46 -9.38
CA GLY A 70 6.28 -0.85 -10.80
C GLY A 70 6.14 -2.36 -11.02
N VAL A 71 5.48 -3.08 -10.11
CA VAL A 71 5.33 -4.54 -10.14
C VAL A 71 3.88 -4.98 -10.31
N ALA A 72 3.66 -6.25 -10.64
CA ALA A 72 2.32 -6.82 -10.68
C ALA A 72 1.72 -6.93 -9.27
N THR A 73 0.42 -6.67 -9.13
CA THR A 73 -0.30 -6.85 -7.85
C THR A 73 -0.22 -8.28 -7.31
N SER A 74 -0.08 -9.28 -8.18
CA SER A 74 0.06 -10.68 -7.79
C SER A 74 1.36 -10.97 -7.03
N ARG A 75 2.38 -10.10 -7.14
CA ARG A 75 3.61 -10.17 -6.33
C ARG A 75 3.44 -9.59 -4.93
N LEU A 76 2.25 -9.10 -4.60
CA LEU A 76 1.94 -8.51 -3.31
C LEU A 76 0.85 -9.33 -2.63
N SER A 77 1.15 -9.80 -1.43
CA SER A 77 0.22 -10.62 -0.65
C SER A 77 -0.04 -10.00 0.71
N LEU A 78 -1.31 -9.86 1.10
CA LEU A 78 -1.67 -9.39 2.44
C LEU A 78 -1.47 -10.52 3.45
N LEU A 79 -0.46 -10.41 4.32
CA LEU A 79 -0.19 -11.38 5.38
C LEU A 79 -1.09 -11.17 6.60
N ARG A 80 -1.28 -9.92 7.01
CA ARG A 80 -2.08 -9.55 8.19
C ARG A 80 -2.79 -8.20 8.02
N GLY A 81 -3.83 -7.99 8.82
CA GLY A 81 -4.57 -6.74 8.88
C GLY A 81 -5.76 -6.63 7.94
N ALA A 82 -6.36 -7.76 7.54
CA ALA A 82 -7.53 -7.77 6.65
C ALA A 82 -8.71 -6.93 7.18
N THR A 83 -8.88 -6.88 8.51
CA THR A 83 -9.92 -6.12 9.22
C THR A 83 -9.36 -4.89 9.95
N SER A 84 -8.06 -4.62 9.87
CA SER A 84 -7.39 -3.53 10.60
C SER A 84 -6.80 -2.49 9.65
N ARG A 85 -6.55 -1.30 10.19
CA ARG A 85 -5.85 -0.22 9.46
C ARG A 85 -4.36 -0.50 9.37
N GLU A 86 -3.80 -1.24 10.32
CA GLU A 86 -2.42 -1.71 10.23
C GLU A 86 -2.38 -3.04 9.49
N LYS A 87 -1.62 -3.06 8.39
CA LYS A 87 -1.48 -4.18 7.47
C LYS A 87 -0.03 -4.59 7.35
N GLN A 88 0.18 -5.87 7.08
CA GLN A 88 1.47 -6.42 6.73
C GLN A 88 1.37 -7.02 5.34
N VAL A 89 2.15 -6.51 4.40
CA VAL A 89 2.16 -6.94 2.99
C VAL A 89 3.49 -7.63 2.70
N LYS A 90 3.45 -8.82 2.11
CA LYS A 90 4.61 -9.51 1.57
C LYS A 90 4.90 -8.99 0.17
N LEU A 91 6.15 -8.64 -0.07
CA LEU A 91 6.68 -8.29 -1.39
C LEU A 91 7.41 -9.52 -1.94
N GLU A 92 7.00 -10.00 -3.11
CA GLU A 92 7.65 -11.09 -3.87
C GLU A 92 8.32 -10.50 -5.12
N ILE A 93 9.37 -9.72 -4.90
CA ILE A 93 10.09 -8.98 -5.94
C ILE A 93 11.53 -9.42 -6.08
#